data_AF-A0A2V8K1K3-F1
#
_entry.id   AF-A0A2V8K1K3-F1
#
_cell.length_a   1.000
_cell.length_b   1.000
_cell.length_c   1.000
_cell.angle_alpha   90.00
_cell.angle_beta   90.00
_cell.angle_gamma   90.00
#
_symmetry.space_group_name_H-M   'P 1'
#
loop_
_entity.id
_entity.type
_entity.pdbx_description
1 polymer ?
#
loop_
_entity_poly.entity_id
_entity_poly.type
_entity_poly.pdbx_seq_one_letter_code
_entity_poly.pdbx_strand_id
1 'polypeptide(L)' 'SDSHSNSTVNPGYTRGITVGSAKDGSIKYFIPDPDLAQAEVNRISGASGIVADAKGTIYAADVGPHKLRKYVLK' A
#
# COMPACT_ATOMS: atom_id res chain seq x y z
N SER A 1 4.61 1.69 -2.64
CA SER A 1 3.13 1.67 -2.57
C SER A 1 2.58 1.67 -3.96
N ASP A 2 1.38 1.14 -4.15
CA ASP A 2 0.62 1.33 -5.38
C ASP A 2 -0.80 1.80 -5.05
N SER A 3 -1.08 3.08 -5.33
CA SER A 3 -2.40 3.69 -5.12
C SER A 3 -3.18 3.97 -6.39
N HIS A 4 -2.62 3.71 -7.57
CA HIS A 4 -3.21 4.14 -8.85
C HIS A 4 -3.44 3.02 -9.86
N SER A 5 -2.78 1.86 -9.73
CA SER A 5 -3.09 0.74 -10.65
C SER A 5 -4.54 0.30 -10.48
N ASN A 6 -5.14 -0.20 -11.55
CA ASN A 6 -6.51 -0.71 -11.60
C ASN A 6 -6.67 -1.60 -12.86
N SER A 7 -7.89 -1.98 -13.20
CA SER A 7 -8.19 -2.83 -14.35
C SER A 7 -7.77 -2.22 -15.71
N THR A 8 -7.61 -0.89 -15.77
CA THR A 8 -7.27 -0.13 -16.98
C THR A 8 -5.89 0.51 -16.94
N VAL A 9 -5.33 0.74 -15.75
CA VAL A 9 -4.03 1.39 -15.52
C VAL A 9 -3.11 0.38 -14.85
N ASN A 10 -2.02 -0.01 -15.51
CA ASN A 10 -1.10 -1.06 -15.04
C ASN A 10 -1.83 -2.35 -14.62
N PRO A 11 -2.55 -3.02 -15.54
CA PRO A 11 -3.29 -4.23 -15.21
C PRO A 11 -2.36 -5.38 -14.82
N GLY A 12 -2.85 -6.28 -13.97
CA GLY A 12 -2.14 -7.50 -13.55
C GLY A 12 -1.28 -7.37 -12.30
N TYR A 13 -1.18 -6.20 -11.69
CA TYR A 13 -0.44 -5.99 -10.45
C TYR A 13 -1.33 -6.14 -9.21
N THR A 14 -0.84 -6.88 -8.20
CA THR A 14 -1.48 -6.94 -6.89
C THR A 14 -1.16 -5.66 -6.12
N ARG A 15 -2.18 -4.87 -5.81
CA ARG A 15 -2.02 -3.55 -5.19
C ARG A 15 -1.82 -3.63 -3.68
N GLY A 16 -0.93 -2.78 -3.17
CA GLY A 16 -0.64 -2.69 -1.75
C GLY A 16 0.71 -2.07 -1.44
N ILE A 17 1.18 -2.37 -0.23
CA ILE A 17 2.47 -1.93 0.28
C ILE A 17 3.41 -3.15 0.34
N THR A 18 4.45 -3.12 -0.47
CA THR A 18 5.54 -4.10 -0.42
C THR A 18 6.60 -3.62 0.55
N VAL A 19 6.98 -4.49 1.49
CA VAL A 19 8.03 -4.24 2.48
C VAL A 19 9.17 -5.21 2.21
N GLY A 20 10.37 -4.67 1.99
CA GLY A 20 11.53 -5.46 1.62
C GLY A 20 12.81 -4.96 2.24
N SER A 21 13.87 -5.76 2.07
CA SER A 21 15.21 -5.44 2.49
C SER A 21 15.87 -4.49 1.49
N ALA A 22 16.35 -3.35 2.00
CA ALA A 22 17.11 -2.39 1.19
C ALA A 22 18.52 -2.91 0.81
N LYS A 23 19.00 -4.00 1.44
CA LYS A 23 20.33 -4.55 1.21
C LYS A 23 20.38 -5.49 0.00
N ASP A 24 19.35 -6.30 -0.17
CA ASP A 24 19.32 -7.39 -1.16
C ASP A 24 18.07 -7.39 -2.05
N GLY A 25 17.12 -6.47 -1.82
CA GLY A 25 15.89 -6.38 -2.60
C GLY A 25 14.85 -7.46 -2.29
N SER A 26 15.10 -8.35 -1.31
CA SER A 26 14.13 -9.39 -0.95
C SER A 26 12.85 -8.79 -0.38
N ILE A 27 11.70 -9.30 -0.82
CA ILE A 27 10.40 -8.94 -0.25
C ILE A 27 10.18 -9.76 1.01
N LYS A 28 9.85 -9.10 2.12
CA LYS A 28 9.56 -9.74 3.41
C LYS A 28 8.08 -9.78 3.73
N TYR A 29 7.36 -8.68 3.45
CA TYR A 29 5.94 -8.58 3.75
C TYR A 29 5.19 -7.87 2.63
N PHE A 30 3.91 -8.19 2.54
CA PHE A 30 2.98 -7.51 1.65
C PHE A 30 1.72 -7.17 2.43
N ILE A 31 1.34 -5.89 2.41
CA ILE A 31 0.10 -5.39 3.00
C ILE A 31 -0.85 -5.09 1.84
N PRO A 32 -1.91 -5.87 1.62
CA PRO A 32 -2.84 -5.64 0.52
C PRO A 32 -3.59 -4.31 0.70
N ASP A 33 -3.92 -3.64 -0.40
CA ASP A 33 -4.82 -2.49 -0.37
C ASP A 33 -6.19 -2.93 0.21
N PRO A 34 -6.65 -2.36 1.33
CA PRO A 34 -7.91 -2.76 1.96
C PRO A 34 -9.15 -2.24 1.20
N ASP A 35 -9.00 -1.28 0.29
CA ASP A 35 -10.10 -0.59 -0.38
C ASP A 35 -10.09 -0.82 -1.91
N LEU A 36 -9.66 -2.00 -2.37
CA LEU A 36 -9.55 -2.36 -3.81
C LEU A 36 -10.82 -2.06 -4.62
N ALA A 37 -12.01 -2.25 -4.06
CA ALA A 37 -13.27 -1.97 -4.74
C ALA A 37 -13.45 -0.48 -5.10
N GLN A 38 -12.83 0.43 -4.34
CA GLN A 38 -12.88 1.87 -4.59
C GLN A 38 -11.90 2.32 -5.67
N ALA A 39 -10.94 1.48 -6.04
CA ALA A 39 -9.89 1.80 -6.99
C ALA A 39 -10.40 2.08 -8.40
N GLU A 40 -11.35 1.26 -8.86
CA GLU A 40 -11.95 1.42 -10.19
C GLU A 40 -12.83 2.66 -10.24
N VAL A 41 -13.54 2.95 -9.14
CA VAL A 41 -14.48 4.08 -9.06
C VAL A 41 -13.75 5.40 -8.96
N ASN A 42 -12.79 5.50 -8.03
CA ASN A 42 -12.13 6.77 -7.69
C ASN A 42 -10.81 6.96 -8.43
N ARG A 43 -10.30 5.92 -9.12
CA ARG A 43 -8.97 5.89 -9.74
C ARG A 43 -7.81 6.09 -8.74
N ILE A 44 -8.12 5.97 -7.46
CA ILE A 44 -7.19 6.05 -6.34
C ILE A 44 -7.74 5.26 -5.14
N SER A 45 -6.90 4.41 -4.54
CA SER A 45 -7.15 3.80 -3.22
C SER A 45 -5.83 3.36 -2.58
N GLY A 46 -5.85 2.96 -1.31
CA GLY A 46 -4.63 2.60 -0.59
C GLY A 46 -3.67 3.78 -0.35
N ALA A 47 -2.47 3.45 0.10
CA ALA A 47 -1.52 4.44 0.61
C ALA A 47 -0.81 5.22 -0.51
N SER A 48 -0.77 6.55 -0.42
CA SER A 48 0.09 7.40 -1.26
C SER A 48 1.32 7.92 -0.48
N GLY A 49 1.19 8.12 0.83
CA GLY A 49 2.30 8.41 1.74
C GLY A 49 2.52 7.25 2.70
N ILE A 50 3.78 6.89 2.96
CA ILE A 50 4.15 5.79 3.86
C ILE A 50 5.38 6.18 4.67
N VAL A 51 5.37 5.87 5.97
CA VAL A 51 6.54 5.94 6.84
C VAL A 51 6.59 4.72 7.75
N ALA A 52 7.79 4.27 8.09
CA ALA A 52 8.01 3.19 9.06
C ALA A 52 8.78 3.72 10.29
N ASP A 53 8.44 3.23 11.48
CA ASP A 53 9.20 3.52 12.70
C ASP A 53 10.27 2.45 12.99
N ALA A 54 11.11 2.70 14.00
CA ALA A 54 12.19 1.80 14.40
C ALA A 54 11.72 0.43 14.90
N LYS A 55 10.43 0.28 15.25
CA LYS A 55 9.83 -1.01 15.65
C LYS A 55 9.26 -1.77 14.45
N GLY A 56 9.37 -1.21 13.24
CA GLY A 56 8.78 -1.78 12.03
C GLY A 56 7.28 -1.53 11.88
N THR A 57 6.70 -0.63 12.68
CA THR A 57 5.32 -0.20 12.47
C THR A 57 5.24 0.64 11.21
N ILE A 58 4.24 0.38 10.37
CA ILE A 58 4.00 1.14 9.14
C ILE A 58 2.81 2.07 9.34
N TYR A 59 2.98 3.33 9.00
CA TYR A 59 1.93 4.35 8.96
C TYR A 59 1.68 4.71 7.50
N ALA A 60 0.41 4.69 7.10
CA ALA A 60 -0.02 4.90 5.72
C ALA A 60 -1.05 6.05 5.65
N ALA A 61 -0.81 6.98 4.73
CA ALA A 61 -1.75 8.03 4.36
C ALA A 61 -2.50 7.59 3.10
N ASP A 62 -3.74 7.16 3.30
CA ASP A 62 -4.63 6.71 2.24
C ASP A 62 -5.41 7.91 1.70
N VAL A 63 -4.97 8.42 0.55
CA VAL A 63 -5.51 9.68 -0.01
C VAL A 63 -6.93 9.48 -0.52
N GLY A 64 -7.20 8.48 -1.37
CA GLY A 64 -8.56 8.24 -1.88
C GLY A 64 -9.59 7.96 -0.78
N PRO A 65 -9.30 7.03 0.15
CA PRO A 65 -10.19 6.72 1.27
C PRO A 65 -10.26 7.77 2.39
N HIS A 66 -9.41 8.82 2.36
CA HIS A 66 -9.24 9.81 3.42
C HIS A 66 -8.99 9.20 4.81
N LYS A 67 -8.03 8.27 4.93
CA LYS A 67 -7.72 7.57 6.18
C LYS A 67 -6.23 7.61 6.51
N LEU A 68 -5.93 7.58 7.80
CA LEU A 68 -4.61 7.25 8.33
C LEU A 68 -4.66 5.85 8.93
N ARG A 69 -3.78 4.97 8.47
CA ARG A 69 -3.71 3.58 8.94
C ARG A 69 -2.39 3.29 9.61
N LYS A 70 -2.43 2.38 10.58
CA LYS A 70 -1.27 1.87 11.31
C LYS A 70 -1.26 0.36 11.22
N TYR A 71 -0.16 -0.21 10.74
CA TYR A 71 0.08 -1.64 10.63
C TYR A 71 1.21 -2.04 11.57
N VAL A 72 0.95 -3.00 12.44
CA VAL A 72 1.91 -3.53 13.42
C VAL A 72 2.16 -5.01 13.14
N LEU A 73 3.40 -5.46 13.33
CA LEU A 73 3.72 -6.87 13.30
C LEU A 73 3.00 -7.58 14.46
N LYS A 74 2.44 -8.75 14.18
CA LYS A 74 1.92 -9.67 15.19
C LYS A 74 2.97 -10.71 15.54
#